data_AF-A0A1A8MQJ0-F1
#
_entry.id   AF-A0A1A8MQJ0-F1
#
_cell.length_a   1.000
_cell.length_b   1.000
_cell.length_c   1.000
_cell.angle_alpha   90.00
_cell.angle_beta   90.00
_cell.angle_gamma   90.00
#
_symmetry.space_group_name_H-M   'P 1'
#
loop_
_entity.id
_entity.type
_entity.pdbx_description
1 polymer ?
#
loop_
_entity_poly.entity_id
_entity_poly.type
_entity_poly.pdbx_seq_one_letter_code
_entity_poly.pdbx_strand_id
1 'polypeptide(L)'
;DASGQTANDASGQTANVPCEKPEHIPTEEKLLLERYVEPDLLSDSDLYLDPDRNSDLDLDPDPANAKDNDAIHNCQAVQVGSTVSESAVNTLSDWESQVAAIFEYSCKLTTEHNQLLKKKEEETQEKEKHKQQLQKKKEETIQQHQALLGKLESLRVKLQLNDSKVSRKNFLSKKQEMTSEKTRAEEERNRLVKEMEESDRKLSALRSEHYVEQQRWKDELEELRQEMERVRRKAQATQLQALRDEITAVEKQRDVAMSHIEAWFGEVWTHRTNRLWCLIYILSRKLLF
;
A
#
# COMPACT_ATOMS: atom_id res chain seq x y z
N ASP A 1 73.94 42.26 15.84
CA ASP A 1 72.62 42.82 16.13
C ASP A 1 71.59 42.34 15.13
N ALA A 2 70.82 41.32 15.52
CA ALA A 2 69.67 40.82 14.77
C ALA A 2 68.56 40.53 15.78
N SER A 3 67.83 41.58 16.15
CA SER A 3 66.48 41.49 16.73
C SER A 3 65.55 40.97 15.62
N GLY A 4 64.65 40.00 15.82
CA GLY A 4 63.84 39.72 16.99
C GLY A 4 62.49 40.45 16.84
N GLN A 5 61.39 39.68 16.81
CA GLN A 5 59.95 40.04 16.88
C GLN A 5 59.15 39.67 15.61
N THR A 6 58.61 38.45 15.55
CA THR A 6 57.31 37.95 16.11
C THR A 6 56.11 38.29 15.25
N ALA A 7 55.55 37.22 14.69
CA ALA A 7 54.34 37.16 13.91
C ALA A 7 53.13 36.80 14.80
N ASN A 8 51.96 37.17 14.28
CA ASN A 8 50.66 36.50 14.44
C ASN A 8 49.90 36.70 15.77
N ASP A 9 49.10 37.75 15.80
CA ASP A 9 47.80 37.73 16.48
C ASP A 9 46.74 37.18 15.50
N ALA A 10 46.34 35.93 15.69
CA ALA A 10 45.10 35.39 15.17
C ALA A 10 44.42 34.62 16.30
N SER A 11 43.51 35.32 16.97
CA SER A 11 42.66 34.82 18.06
C SER A 11 41.71 33.75 17.52
N GLY A 12 42.10 32.49 17.68
CA GLY A 12 41.27 31.31 17.46
C GLY A 12 40.45 31.03 18.71
N GLN A 13 39.25 31.59 18.77
CA GLN A 13 38.25 31.29 19.79
C GLN A 13 37.69 29.89 19.54
N THR A 14 38.26 28.86 20.16
CA THR A 14 37.70 27.50 20.15
C THR A 14 36.64 27.42 21.25
N ALA A 15 35.39 27.29 20.82
CA ALA A 15 34.26 27.05 21.70
C ALA A 15 34.42 25.68 22.38
N ASN A 16 34.43 25.68 23.71
CA ASN A 16 34.23 24.50 24.52
C ASN A 16 32.85 23.93 24.21
N VAL A 17 32.79 22.73 23.61
CA VAL A 17 31.58 21.91 23.57
C VAL A 17 31.67 20.91 24.71
N PRO A 18 30.82 21.00 25.74
CA PRO A 18 30.74 19.98 26.77
C PRO A 18 30.20 18.67 26.18
N CYS A 19 30.95 17.60 26.44
CA CYS A 19 30.54 16.22 26.26
C CYS A 19 29.40 15.90 27.24
N GLU A 20 28.16 15.96 26.77
CA GLU A 20 27.02 15.40 27.49
C GLU A 20 26.74 13.96 27.04
N LYS A 21 26.46 13.14 28.05
CA LYS A 21 26.33 11.68 28.03
C LYS A 21 25.24 11.21 27.06
N PRO A 22 25.34 9.99 26.50
CA PRO A 22 24.20 9.36 25.85
C PRO A 22 23.23 8.91 26.94
N GLU A 23 22.16 9.68 27.16
CA GLU A 23 20.99 9.21 27.87
C GLU A 23 20.31 8.12 27.03
N HIS A 24 20.20 6.96 27.66
CA HIS A 24 19.53 5.79 27.15
C HIS A 24 18.02 6.05 27.19
N ILE A 25 17.43 6.48 26.07
CA ILE A 25 15.97 6.52 25.90
C ILE A 25 15.53 5.11 25.48
N PRO A 26 14.71 4.39 26.26
CA PRO A 26 14.10 3.15 25.82
C PRO A 26 12.78 3.44 25.11
N THR A 27 12.64 2.85 23.92
CA THR A 27 11.38 2.25 23.47
C THR A 27 10.25 3.20 23.07
N GLU A 28 10.28 3.72 21.83
CA GLU A 28 9.05 4.18 21.13
C GLU A 28 8.95 3.76 19.65
N GLU A 29 9.73 2.79 19.17
CA GLU A 29 9.60 2.27 17.79
C GLU A 29 9.00 0.86 17.69
N LYS A 30 8.27 0.42 18.73
CA LYS A 30 7.55 -0.87 18.73
C LYS A 30 6.04 -0.77 18.61
N LEU A 31 5.47 0.42 18.35
CA LEU A 31 4.02 0.63 18.34
C LEU A 31 3.40 1.01 16.98
N LEU A 32 4.08 0.73 15.86
CA LEU A 32 3.52 0.96 14.52
C LEU A 32 3.49 -0.28 13.62
N LEU A 33 3.58 -1.50 14.17
CA LEU A 33 3.45 -2.73 13.38
C LEU A 33 2.31 -3.66 13.80
N GLU A 34 1.43 -3.24 14.73
CA GLU A 34 0.35 -4.09 15.22
C GLU A 34 -0.99 -3.34 15.25
N ARG A 35 -1.44 -2.92 14.06
CA ARG A 35 -2.84 -2.58 13.80
C ARG A 35 -3.26 -3.12 12.43
N TYR A 36 -3.08 -4.42 12.24
CA TYR A 36 -3.92 -5.20 11.33
C TYR A 36 -4.82 -6.07 12.19
N VAL A 37 -5.88 -5.46 12.71
CA VAL A 37 -7.03 -6.20 13.21
C VAL A 37 -7.76 -6.71 11.97
N GLU A 38 -7.86 -8.03 11.87
CA GLU A 38 -8.72 -8.72 10.91
C GLU A 38 -10.12 -8.07 10.88
N PRO A 39 -10.70 -7.81 9.70
CA PRO A 39 -12.09 -7.42 9.64
C PRO A 39 -12.95 -8.61 10.07
N ASP A 40 -13.70 -8.42 11.16
CA ASP A 40 -14.77 -9.31 11.59
C ASP A 40 -15.69 -9.62 10.39
N LEU A 41 -15.65 -10.88 9.97
CA LEU A 41 -16.70 -11.53 9.21
C LEU A 41 -17.94 -11.56 10.10
N LEU A 42 -18.98 -10.78 9.75
CA LEU A 42 -20.41 -11.08 9.94
C LEU A 42 -21.24 -9.82 9.65
N SER A 43 -21.61 -9.63 8.38
CA SER A 43 -22.84 -8.91 8.02
C SER A 43 -23.25 -9.27 6.59
N ASP A 44 -23.46 -10.56 6.35
CA ASP A 44 -24.29 -11.03 5.24
C ASP A 44 -25.75 -10.79 5.67
N SER A 45 -26.22 -9.56 5.46
CA SER A 45 -27.63 -9.23 5.58
C SER A 45 -28.25 -9.36 4.18
N ASP A 46 -28.51 -10.61 3.82
CA ASP A 46 -29.30 -11.02 2.66
C ASP A 46 -30.73 -10.49 2.79
N LEU A 47 -30.97 -9.26 2.33
CA LEU A 47 -32.32 -8.81 1.97
C LEU A 47 -32.61 -9.18 0.52
N TYR A 48 -32.73 -10.49 0.28
CA TYR A 48 -33.48 -11.01 -0.86
C TYR A 48 -34.97 -10.85 -0.54
N LEU A 49 -35.55 -9.72 -0.93
CA LEU A 49 -37.00 -9.62 -1.05
C LEU A 49 -37.41 -10.35 -2.33
N ASP A 50 -37.91 -11.55 -2.09
CA ASP A 50 -38.53 -12.50 -3.00
C ASP A 50 -39.60 -11.83 -3.90
N PRO A 51 -39.44 -11.79 -5.23
CA PRO A 51 -40.48 -11.35 -6.15
C PRO A 51 -41.16 -12.56 -6.78
N ASP A 52 -41.70 -13.47 -5.97
CA ASP A 52 -42.50 -14.58 -6.49
C ASP A 52 -43.64 -14.95 -5.54
N ARG A 53 -44.54 -13.97 -5.32
CA ARG A 53 -45.91 -14.27 -4.91
C ARG A 53 -46.79 -14.28 -6.15
N ASN A 54 -46.64 -15.34 -6.95
CA ASN A 54 -47.66 -15.72 -7.93
C ASN A 54 -48.90 -16.19 -7.15
N SER A 55 -49.90 -15.33 -7.11
CA SER A 55 -51.28 -15.76 -7.03
C SER A 55 -51.96 -15.24 -8.28
N ASP A 56 -51.74 -15.97 -9.37
CA ASP A 56 -52.69 -16.02 -10.48
C ASP A 56 -54.05 -16.36 -9.89
N LEU A 57 -54.90 -15.35 -9.78
CA LEU A 57 -56.34 -15.51 -9.76
C LEU A 57 -56.84 -14.86 -11.04
N ASP A 58 -56.85 -15.68 -12.09
CA ASP A 58 -57.69 -15.51 -13.27
C ASP A 58 -59.09 -15.10 -12.83
N LEU A 59 -59.43 -13.85 -13.09
CA LEU A 59 -60.79 -13.34 -13.01
C LEU A 59 -61.13 -12.77 -14.38
N ASP A 60 -61.66 -13.64 -15.23
CA ASP A 60 -62.63 -13.27 -16.25
C ASP A 60 -63.42 -14.55 -16.68
N PRO A 61 -64.65 -14.40 -17.17
CA PRO A 61 -65.85 -14.66 -16.40
C PRO A 61 -66.54 -15.95 -16.84
N ASP A 62 -67.11 -16.70 -15.88
CA ASP A 62 -67.96 -17.84 -16.19
C ASP A 62 -69.41 -17.37 -16.47
N PRO A 63 -70.04 -17.79 -17.58
CA PRO A 63 -71.36 -17.35 -18.00
C PRO A 63 -72.43 -18.10 -17.20
N ALA A 64 -72.90 -17.49 -16.11
CA ALA A 64 -74.09 -17.92 -15.42
C ALA A 64 -75.34 -17.57 -16.25
N ASN A 65 -75.76 -18.53 -17.08
CA ASN A 65 -77.07 -19.16 -16.98
C ASN A 65 -78.20 -18.28 -16.38
N ALA A 66 -78.76 -17.38 -17.19
CA ALA A 66 -80.14 -16.93 -17.03
C ALA A 66 -80.99 -17.74 -18.00
N LYS A 67 -81.47 -18.88 -17.51
CA LYS A 67 -82.74 -19.47 -17.96
C LYS A 67 -83.87 -18.47 -17.76
N ASP A 68 -84.93 -18.71 -18.52
CA ASP A 68 -86.28 -18.16 -18.36
C ASP A 68 -86.45 -16.69 -18.78
N ASN A 69 -87.06 -16.49 -19.95
CA ASN A 69 -88.52 -16.39 -19.99
C ASN A 69 -88.97 -16.32 -21.46
N ASP A 70 -89.20 -17.50 -22.05
CA ASP A 70 -90.30 -17.67 -23.00
C ASP A 70 -91.59 -17.43 -22.21
N ALA A 71 -92.05 -16.17 -22.18
CA ALA A 71 -93.37 -15.80 -21.73
C ALA A 71 -94.19 -15.39 -22.95
N ILE A 72 -94.78 -16.42 -23.56
CA ILE A 72 -96.08 -16.36 -24.24
C ILE A 72 -96.97 -15.37 -23.49
N HIS A 73 -97.51 -14.36 -24.17
CA HIS A 73 -98.86 -13.82 -23.99
C HIS A 73 -99.02 -12.49 -24.74
N ASN A 74 -99.59 -12.53 -25.95
CA ASN A 74 -100.80 -11.75 -26.25
C ASN A 74 -101.45 -12.21 -27.56
N CYS A 75 -102.08 -13.39 -27.54
CA CYS A 75 -103.16 -13.68 -28.47
C CYS A 75 -104.37 -12.85 -28.01
N GLN A 76 -104.47 -11.60 -28.47
CA GLN A 76 -105.73 -10.88 -28.37
C GLN A 76 -106.66 -11.45 -29.43
N ALA A 77 -107.46 -12.43 -29.00
CA ALA A 77 -108.62 -12.90 -29.71
C ALA A 77 -109.62 -11.73 -29.86
N VAL A 78 -109.52 -10.99 -30.97
CA VAL A 78 -110.61 -10.13 -31.42
C VAL A 78 -111.63 -11.03 -32.10
N GLN A 79 -112.60 -11.38 -31.27
CA GLN A 79 -113.87 -12.02 -31.58
C GLN A 79 -114.49 -11.38 -32.83
N VAL A 80 -114.43 -12.11 -33.94
CA VAL A 80 -115.20 -11.81 -35.15
C VAL A 80 -116.67 -12.05 -34.81
N GLY A 81 -117.40 -10.95 -34.60
CA GLY A 81 -118.86 -10.96 -34.57
C GLY A 81 -119.37 -11.34 -35.95
N SER A 82 -119.68 -12.62 -36.13
CA SER A 82 -120.37 -13.15 -37.30
C SER A 82 -121.81 -12.63 -37.32
N THR A 83 -122.05 -11.54 -38.05
CA THR A 83 -123.38 -11.21 -38.55
C THR A 83 -123.55 -11.91 -39.90
N VAL A 84 -124.14 -13.10 -39.87
CA VAL A 84 -124.68 -13.80 -41.04
C VAL A 84 -125.85 -12.97 -41.56
N SER A 85 -125.62 -12.25 -42.65
CA SER A 85 -126.68 -11.88 -43.60
C SER A 85 -126.69 -12.94 -44.69
N GLU A 86 -127.69 -13.80 -44.64
CA GLU A 86 -127.97 -14.80 -45.68
C GLU A 86 -128.27 -14.06 -47.00
N SER A 87 -127.40 -14.26 -48.00
CA SER A 87 -127.66 -13.83 -49.38
C SER A 87 -127.08 -14.85 -50.36
N ALA A 88 -127.96 -15.79 -50.73
CA ALA A 88 -128.18 -16.39 -52.04
C ALA A 88 -127.01 -16.59 -53.04
N VAL A 89 -126.98 -17.82 -53.59
CA VAL A 89 -126.38 -18.24 -54.86
C VAL A 89 -124.87 -18.56 -54.84
N ASN A 90 -124.63 -19.85 -54.61
CA ASN A 90 -123.38 -20.58 -54.79
C ASN A 90 -123.06 -20.77 -56.29
N THR A 91 -122.23 -19.88 -56.84
CA THR A 91 -121.25 -20.15 -57.91
C THR A 91 -120.36 -18.90 -58.08
N LEU A 92 -119.29 -18.80 -57.30
CA LEU A 92 -118.20 -17.85 -57.57
C LEU A 92 -117.20 -18.53 -58.50
N SER A 93 -117.16 -18.11 -59.77
CA SER A 93 -116.32 -18.66 -60.85
C SER A 93 -114.81 -18.43 -60.71
N ASP A 94 -114.33 -17.83 -59.62
CA ASP A 94 -112.93 -17.39 -59.48
C ASP A 94 -112.15 -18.10 -58.36
N TRP A 95 -112.70 -19.15 -57.75
CA TRP A 95 -112.01 -19.91 -56.69
C TRP A 95 -110.70 -20.54 -57.20
N GLU A 96 -110.64 -20.96 -58.46
CA GLU A 96 -109.42 -21.48 -59.09
C GLU A 96 -108.34 -20.39 -59.20
N SER A 97 -108.74 -19.16 -59.56
CA SER A 97 -107.83 -17.99 -59.62
C SER A 97 -107.32 -17.59 -58.23
N GLN A 98 -108.18 -17.65 -57.21
CA GLN A 98 -107.81 -17.39 -55.82
C GLN A 98 -106.85 -18.45 -55.28
N VAL A 99 -107.10 -19.74 -55.55
CA VAL A 99 -106.20 -20.84 -55.17
C VAL A 99 -104.88 -20.76 -55.93
N ALA A 100 -104.89 -20.39 -57.22
CA ALA A 100 -103.68 -20.16 -58.01
C ALA A 100 -102.87 -18.97 -57.45
N ALA A 101 -103.50 -17.86 -57.09
CA ALA A 101 -102.84 -16.73 -56.43
C ALA A 101 -102.25 -17.09 -55.06
N ILE A 102 -102.95 -17.90 -54.27
CA ILE A 102 -102.44 -18.41 -52.98
C ILE A 102 -101.24 -19.34 -53.21
N PHE A 103 -101.29 -20.20 -54.22
CA PHE A 103 -100.19 -21.10 -54.56
C PHE A 103 -98.97 -20.32 -55.07
N GLU A 104 -99.15 -19.38 -55.99
CA GLU A 104 -98.08 -18.50 -56.46
C GLU A 104 -97.47 -17.67 -55.33
N TYR A 105 -98.30 -17.14 -54.43
CA TYR A 105 -97.83 -16.43 -53.25
C TYR A 105 -97.06 -17.36 -52.30
N SER A 106 -97.54 -18.59 -52.09
CA SER A 106 -96.86 -19.60 -51.27
C SER A 106 -95.52 -20.02 -51.89
N CYS A 107 -95.46 -20.15 -53.21
CA CYS A 107 -94.22 -20.38 -53.95
C CYS A 107 -93.24 -19.20 -53.79
N LYS A 108 -93.71 -17.96 -53.99
CA LYS A 108 -92.91 -16.74 -53.78
C LYS A 108 -92.39 -16.65 -52.34
N LEU A 109 -93.27 -16.86 -51.35
CA LEU A 109 -92.93 -16.85 -49.93
C LEU A 109 -91.90 -17.94 -49.59
N THR A 110 -92.07 -19.15 -50.14
CA THR A 110 -91.11 -20.24 -49.98
C THR A 110 -89.75 -19.89 -50.61
N THR A 111 -89.74 -19.27 -51.79
CA THR A 111 -88.48 -18.84 -52.42
C THR A 111 -87.79 -17.71 -51.65
N GLU A 112 -88.53 -16.72 -51.15
CA GLU A 112 -87.99 -15.63 -50.31
C GLU A 112 -87.45 -16.17 -48.99
N HIS A 113 -88.19 -17.08 -48.34
CA HIS A 113 -87.74 -17.74 -47.11
C HIS A 113 -86.44 -18.54 -47.34
N ASN A 114 -86.37 -19.31 -48.42
CA ASN A 114 -85.17 -20.05 -48.79
C ASN A 114 -83.97 -19.14 -49.12
N GLN A 115 -84.20 -18.00 -49.78
CA GLN A 115 -83.16 -17.00 -50.04
C GLN A 115 -82.66 -16.36 -48.75
N LEU A 116 -83.56 -16.01 -47.83
CA LEU A 116 -83.21 -15.50 -46.50
C LEU A 116 -82.40 -16.52 -45.69
N LEU A 117 -82.79 -17.79 -45.73
CA LEU A 117 -82.03 -18.88 -45.09
C LEU A 117 -80.63 -19.00 -45.67
N LYS A 118 -80.50 -18.99 -47.00
CA LYS A 118 -79.20 -19.04 -47.68
C LYS A 118 -78.32 -17.85 -47.31
N LYS A 119 -78.88 -16.64 -47.30
CA LYS A 119 -78.16 -15.43 -46.92
C LYS A 119 -77.72 -15.47 -45.45
N LYS A 120 -78.57 -15.97 -44.55
CA LYS A 120 -78.24 -16.18 -43.14
C LYS A 120 -77.09 -17.19 -42.99
N GLU A 121 -77.14 -18.29 -43.72
CA GLU A 121 -76.07 -19.29 -43.74
C GLU A 121 -74.74 -18.70 -44.23
N GLU A 122 -74.75 -18.00 -45.37
CA GLU A 122 -73.57 -17.32 -45.92
C GLU A 122 -72.98 -16.29 -44.95
N GLU A 123 -73.82 -15.48 -44.29
CA GLU A 123 -73.39 -14.50 -43.28
C GLU A 123 -72.79 -15.20 -42.04
N THR A 124 -73.35 -16.33 -41.60
CA THR A 124 -72.78 -17.10 -40.49
C THR A 124 -71.43 -17.73 -40.86
N GLN A 125 -71.28 -18.24 -42.08
CA GLN A 125 -70.02 -18.79 -42.58
C GLN A 125 -68.94 -17.71 -42.71
N GLU A 126 -69.30 -16.51 -43.19
CA GLU A 126 -68.36 -15.38 -43.29
C GLU A 126 -67.93 -14.90 -41.90
N LYS A 127 -68.87 -14.79 -40.95
CA LYS A 127 -68.56 -14.48 -39.55
C LYS A 127 -67.63 -15.50 -38.92
N GLU A 128 -67.84 -16.80 -39.16
CA GLU A 128 -66.99 -17.87 -38.64
C GLU A 128 -65.58 -17.83 -39.26
N LYS A 129 -65.46 -17.61 -40.58
CA LYS A 129 -64.16 -17.38 -41.23
C LYS A 129 -63.44 -16.17 -40.67
N HIS A 130 -64.15 -15.06 -40.44
CA HIS A 130 -63.57 -13.86 -39.86
C HIS A 130 -63.07 -14.11 -38.43
N LYS A 131 -63.86 -14.82 -37.60
CA LYS A 131 -63.48 -15.23 -36.25
C LYS A 131 -62.21 -16.10 -36.25
N GLN A 132 -62.13 -17.08 -37.15
CA GLN A 132 -60.95 -17.95 -37.28
C GLN A 132 -59.71 -17.17 -37.74
N GLN A 133 -59.85 -16.23 -38.68
CA GLN A 133 -58.74 -15.36 -39.10
C GLN A 133 -58.27 -14.47 -37.96
N LEU A 134 -59.18 -13.92 -37.16
CA LEU A 134 -58.85 -13.10 -36.00
C LEU A 134 -58.12 -13.93 -34.94
N GLN A 135 -58.60 -15.15 -34.65
CA GLN A 135 -57.95 -16.07 -33.73
C GLN A 135 -56.55 -16.45 -34.22
N LYS A 136 -56.39 -16.76 -35.52
CA LYS A 136 -55.09 -17.06 -36.12
C LYS A 136 -54.11 -15.88 -35.97
N LYS A 137 -54.55 -14.65 -36.25
CA LYS A 137 -53.72 -13.45 -36.05
C LYS A 137 -53.32 -13.27 -34.58
N LYS A 138 -54.24 -13.49 -33.65
CA LYS A 138 -53.95 -13.45 -32.20
C LYS A 138 -52.86 -14.48 -31.85
N GLU A 139 -53.01 -15.73 -32.28
CA GLU A 139 -52.04 -16.81 -32.07
C GLU A 139 -50.66 -16.45 -32.63
N GLU A 140 -50.60 -15.94 -33.88
CA GLU A 140 -49.34 -15.51 -34.52
C GLU A 140 -48.66 -14.38 -33.75
N THR A 141 -49.42 -13.38 -33.28
CA THR A 141 -48.86 -12.29 -32.46
C THR A 141 -48.32 -12.79 -31.11
N ILE A 142 -49.02 -13.75 -30.47
CA ILE A 142 -48.56 -14.37 -29.22
C ILE A 142 -47.27 -15.16 -29.46
N GLN A 143 -47.20 -15.95 -30.53
CA GLN A 143 -46.01 -16.70 -30.90
C GLN A 143 -44.82 -15.78 -31.19
N GLN A 144 -45.05 -14.66 -31.89
CA GLN A 144 -44.01 -13.64 -32.12
C GLN A 144 -43.53 -13.02 -30.81
N HIS A 145 -44.46 -12.67 -29.92
CA HIS A 145 -44.11 -12.12 -28.62
C HIS A 145 -43.30 -13.10 -27.77
N GLN A 146 -43.72 -14.37 -27.69
CA GLN A 146 -42.96 -15.43 -27.02
C GLN A 146 -41.57 -15.62 -27.61
N ALA A 147 -41.43 -15.59 -28.95
CA ALA A 147 -40.12 -15.67 -29.59
C ALA A 147 -39.22 -14.49 -29.24
N LEU A 148 -39.77 -13.28 -29.11
CA LEU A 148 -39.03 -12.09 -28.66
C LEU A 148 -38.61 -12.21 -27.18
N LEU A 149 -39.50 -12.67 -26.31
CA LEU A 149 -39.19 -12.91 -24.90
C LEU A 149 -38.08 -13.95 -24.74
N GLY A 150 -38.12 -15.05 -25.50
CA GLY A 150 -37.06 -16.07 -25.49
C GLY A 150 -35.69 -15.52 -25.94
N LYS A 151 -35.67 -14.60 -26.92
CA LYS A 151 -34.44 -13.92 -27.34
C LYS A 151 -33.92 -12.96 -26.26
N LEU A 152 -34.81 -12.19 -25.62
CA LEU A 152 -34.45 -11.30 -24.51
C LEU A 152 -33.85 -12.09 -23.35
N GLU A 153 -34.45 -13.22 -22.97
CA GLU A 153 -33.94 -14.07 -21.89
C GLU A 153 -32.58 -14.68 -22.26
N SER A 154 -32.41 -15.14 -23.50
CA SER A 154 -31.10 -15.62 -23.99
C SER A 154 -30.01 -14.54 -23.90
N LEU A 155 -30.33 -13.29 -24.25
CA LEU A 155 -29.41 -12.17 -24.13
C LEU A 155 -29.10 -11.83 -22.68
N ARG A 156 -30.10 -11.85 -21.79
CA ARG A 156 -29.92 -11.64 -20.35
C ARG A 156 -28.95 -12.65 -19.75
N VAL A 157 -29.15 -13.94 -20.01
CA VAL A 157 -28.27 -15.01 -19.51
C VAL A 157 -26.86 -14.87 -20.07
N LYS A 158 -26.72 -14.56 -21.37
CA LYS A 158 -25.39 -14.33 -21.98
C LYS A 158 -24.66 -13.15 -21.36
N LEU A 159 -25.38 -12.07 -21.05
CA LEU A 159 -24.80 -10.89 -20.38
C LEU A 159 -24.34 -11.24 -18.97
N GLN A 160 -25.18 -11.87 -18.14
CA GLN A 160 -24.80 -12.31 -16.80
C GLN A 160 -23.59 -13.26 -16.79
N LEU A 161 -23.54 -14.21 -17.73
CA LEU A 161 -22.39 -15.09 -17.90
C LEU A 161 -21.15 -14.34 -18.39
N ASN A 162 -21.31 -13.28 -19.18
CA ASN A 162 -20.19 -12.43 -19.61
C ASN A 162 -19.65 -11.61 -18.43
N ASP A 163 -20.53 -10.92 -17.71
CA ASP A 163 -20.18 -10.07 -16.57
C ASP A 163 -19.45 -10.87 -15.48
N SER A 164 -19.94 -12.06 -15.15
CA SER A 164 -19.29 -12.96 -14.19
C SER A 164 -17.91 -13.46 -14.69
N LYS A 165 -17.78 -13.79 -15.98
CA LYS A 165 -16.49 -14.19 -16.58
C LYS A 165 -15.48 -13.05 -16.59
N VAL A 166 -15.90 -11.85 -16.97
CA VAL A 166 -15.05 -10.64 -16.99
C VAL A 166 -14.63 -10.30 -15.57
N SER A 167 -15.55 -10.32 -14.61
CA SER A 167 -15.27 -10.08 -13.19
C SER A 167 -14.26 -11.09 -12.64
N ARG A 168 -14.43 -12.38 -12.94
CA ARG A 168 -13.47 -13.42 -12.54
C ARG A 168 -12.08 -13.20 -13.16
N LYS A 169 -12.02 -12.84 -14.45
CA LYS A 169 -10.76 -12.53 -15.13
C LYS A 169 -10.05 -11.33 -14.50
N ASN A 170 -10.80 -10.26 -14.22
CA ASN A 170 -10.27 -9.06 -13.58
C ASN A 170 -9.74 -9.37 -12.17
N PHE A 171 -10.48 -10.16 -11.39
CA PHE A 171 -10.03 -10.58 -10.07
C PHE A 171 -8.73 -11.39 -10.13
N LEU A 172 -8.63 -12.37 -11.04
CA LEU A 172 -7.41 -13.15 -11.21
C LEU A 172 -6.23 -12.30 -11.67
N SER A 173 -6.46 -11.39 -12.63
CA SER A 173 -5.46 -10.43 -13.08
C SER A 173 -4.97 -9.54 -11.95
N LYS A 174 -5.90 -9.01 -11.13
CA LYS A 174 -5.53 -8.14 -10.01
C LYS A 174 -4.80 -8.91 -8.92
N LYS A 175 -5.21 -10.14 -8.62
CA LYS A 175 -4.51 -11.01 -7.68
C LYS A 175 -3.08 -11.26 -8.14
N GLN A 176 -2.87 -11.58 -9.42
CA GLN A 176 -1.54 -11.78 -10.00
C GLN A 176 -0.69 -10.50 -9.91
N GLU A 177 -1.24 -9.35 -10.28
CA GLU A 177 -0.58 -8.05 -10.16
C GLU A 177 -0.14 -7.80 -8.71
N MET A 178 -1.06 -7.90 -7.75
CA MET A 178 -0.77 -7.70 -6.33
C MET A 178 0.29 -8.67 -5.80
N THR A 179 0.28 -9.93 -6.23
CA THR A 179 1.32 -10.89 -5.83
C THR A 179 2.68 -10.51 -6.39
N SER A 180 2.75 -10.07 -7.66
CA SER A 180 4.00 -9.65 -8.29
C SER A 180 4.54 -8.33 -7.73
N GLU A 181 3.65 -7.41 -7.35
CA GLU A 181 4.02 -6.18 -6.67
C GLU A 181 4.53 -6.48 -5.26
N LYS A 182 3.88 -7.38 -4.53
CA LYS A 182 4.34 -7.83 -3.21
C LYS A 182 5.74 -8.45 -3.28
N THR A 183 6.00 -9.31 -4.27
CA THR A 183 7.35 -9.90 -4.43
C THR A 183 8.40 -8.85 -4.78
N ARG A 184 8.08 -7.89 -5.66
CA ARG A 184 8.97 -6.79 -6.03
C ARG A 184 9.31 -5.90 -4.82
N ALA A 185 8.30 -5.51 -4.05
CA ALA A 185 8.50 -4.70 -2.84
C ALA A 185 9.34 -5.45 -1.78
N GLU A 186 9.12 -6.75 -1.63
CA GLU A 186 9.90 -7.59 -0.71
C GLU A 186 11.37 -7.75 -1.17
N GLU A 187 11.61 -7.90 -2.48
CA GLU A 187 12.97 -7.90 -3.04
C GLU A 187 13.69 -6.57 -2.82
N GLU A 188 13.00 -5.44 -3.02
CA GLU A 188 13.55 -4.11 -2.76
C GLU A 188 13.84 -3.89 -1.28
N ARG A 189 12.94 -4.32 -0.38
CA ARG A 189 13.17 -4.31 1.06
C ARG A 189 14.43 -5.11 1.41
N ASN A 190 14.57 -6.31 0.85
CA ASN A 190 15.74 -7.15 1.08
C ASN A 190 17.04 -6.55 0.52
N ARG A 191 16.96 -5.85 -0.62
CA ARG A 191 18.10 -5.09 -1.19
C ARG A 191 18.54 -3.97 -0.23
N LEU A 192 17.59 -3.16 0.24
CA LEU A 192 17.87 -2.05 1.16
C LEU A 192 18.45 -2.54 2.50
N VAL A 193 17.95 -3.65 3.05
CA VAL A 193 18.51 -4.25 4.28
C VAL A 193 19.97 -4.63 4.07
N LYS A 194 20.32 -5.25 2.94
CA LYS A 194 21.72 -5.60 2.64
C LYS A 194 22.61 -4.38 2.50
N GLU A 195 22.13 -3.34 1.83
CA GLU A 195 22.85 -2.06 1.69
C GLU A 195 23.10 -1.40 3.05
N MET A 196 22.08 -1.40 3.92
CA MET A 196 22.20 -0.92 5.30
C MET A 196 23.23 -1.71 6.10
N GLU A 197 23.16 -3.04 6.10
CA GLU A 197 24.15 -3.87 6.78
C GLU A 197 25.57 -3.67 6.22
N GLU A 198 25.72 -3.48 4.90
CA GLU A 198 27.01 -3.16 4.30
C GLU A 198 27.54 -1.80 4.76
N SER A 199 26.68 -0.80 4.88
CA SER A 199 27.04 0.51 5.41
C SER A 199 27.46 0.43 6.88
N ASP A 200 26.75 -0.34 7.71
CA ASP A 200 27.07 -0.55 9.11
C ASP A 200 28.39 -1.29 9.29
N ARG A 201 28.66 -2.29 8.43
CA ARG A 201 29.95 -3.00 8.38
C ARG A 201 31.08 -2.04 8.02
N LYS A 202 30.91 -1.16 7.02
CA LYS A 202 31.91 -0.14 6.66
C LYS A 202 32.16 0.86 7.79
N LEU A 203 31.10 1.35 8.43
CA LEU A 203 31.21 2.26 9.58
C LEU A 203 31.93 1.60 10.75
N SER A 204 31.64 0.33 11.03
CA SER A 204 32.30 -0.42 12.09
C SER A 204 33.79 -0.65 11.79
N ALA A 205 34.13 -0.98 10.54
CA ALA A 205 35.52 -1.09 10.10
C ALA A 205 36.27 0.24 10.28
N LEU A 206 35.72 1.36 9.79
CA LEU A 206 36.32 2.69 9.95
C LEU A 206 36.47 3.10 11.41
N ARG A 207 35.49 2.80 12.28
CA ARG A 207 35.60 3.04 13.73
C ARG A 207 36.74 2.23 14.34
N SER A 208 36.92 0.98 13.93
CA SER A 208 38.00 0.13 14.43
C SER A 208 39.37 0.63 13.96
N GLU A 209 39.50 1.04 12.70
CA GLU A 209 40.72 1.63 12.16
C GLU A 209 41.08 2.93 12.87
N HIS A 210 40.10 3.82 13.05
CA HIS A 210 40.29 5.06 13.79
C HIS A 210 40.71 4.81 15.25
N TYR A 211 40.14 3.80 15.91
CA TYR A 211 40.54 3.44 17.26
C TYR A 211 41.98 2.93 17.32
N VAL A 212 42.39 2.06 16.38
CA VAL A 212 43.76 1.56 16.29
C VAL A 212 44.74 2.70 16.03
N GLU A 213 44.44 3.59 15.09
CA GLU A 213 45.30 4.71 14.76
C GLU A 213 45.42 5.70 15.92
N GLN A 214 44.29 5.98 16.60
CA GLN A 214 44.31 6.78 17.82
C GLN A 214 45.18 6.15 18.92
N GLN A 215 45.16 4.83 19.05
CA GLN A 215 46.00 4.14 20.02
C GLN A 215 47.48 4.22 19.62
N ARG A 216 47.81 4.02 18.33
CA ARG A 216 49.18 4.19 17.82
C ARG A 216 49.74 5.56 18.12
N TRP A 217 48.97 6.63 17.86
CA TRP A 217 49.42 7.99 18.15
C TRP A 217 49.63 8.24 19.65
N LYS A 218 48.82 7.64 20.51
CA LYS A 218 49.03 7.72 21.97
C LYS A 218 50.32 7.01 22.37
N ASP A 219 50.58 5.83 21.82
CA ASP A 219 51.78 5.05 22.11
C ASP A 219 53.03 5.79 21.60
N GLU A 220 53.03 6.31 20.36
CA GLU A 220 54.13 7.11 19.80
C GLU A 220 54.40 8.39 20.62
N LEU A 221 53.36 9.09 21.07
CA LEU A 221 53.52 10.27 21.93
C LEU A 221 54.18 9.91 23.28
N GLU A 222 53.84 8.75 23.84
CA GLU A 222 54.43 8.28 25.09
C GLU A 222 55.89 7.84 24.90
N GLU A 223 56.20 7.14 23.81
CA GLU A 223 57.58 6.80 23.44
C GLU A 223 58.45 8.06 23.27
N LEU A 224 57.94 9.08 22.57
CA LEU A 224 58.66 10.35 22.39
C LEU A 224 58.89 11.08 23.71
N ARG A 225 57.92 11.07 24.63
CA ARG A 225 58.08 11.64 25.98
C ARG A 225 59.16 10.92 26.77
N GLN A 226 59.18 9.59 26.73
CA GLN A 226 60.19 8.77 27.41
C GLN A 226 61.58 9.01 26.83
N GLU A 227 61.68 9.12 25.50
CA GLU A 227 62.94 9.39 24.80
C GLU A 227 63.48 10.78 25.13
N MET A 228 62.63 11.81 25.11
CA MET A 228 62.98 13.16 25.54
C MET A 228 63.50 13.18 26.98
N GLU A 229 62.81 12.48 27.89
CA GLU A 229 63.18 12.38 29.29
C GLU A 229 64.51 11.61 29.48
N ARG A 230 64.76 10.57 28.68
CA ARG A 230 66.03 9.85 28.64
C ARG A 230 67.17 10.75 28.17
N VAL A 231 66.97 11.51 27.10
CA VAL A 231 67.96 12.46 26.57
C VAL A 231 68.25 13.54 27.60
N ARG A 232 67.23 14.10 28.25
CA ARG A 232 67.38 15.08 29.33
C ARG A 232 68.25 14.54 30.46
N ARG A 233 67.99 13.32 30.94
CA ARG A 233 68.80 12.66 31.98
C ARG A 233 70.25 12.44 31.54
N LYS A 234 70.47 11.98 30.31
CA LYS A 234 71.83 11.80 29.76
C LYS A 234 72.57 13.14 29.69
N ALA A 235 71.94 14.19 29.18
CA ALA A 235 72.52 15.52 29.08
C ALA A 235 72.92 16.08 30.47
N GLN A 236 72.03 15.93 31.46
CA GLN A 236 72.32 16.33 32.83
C GLN A 236 73.49 15.54 33.43
N ALA A 237 73.53 14.21 33.21
CA ALA A 237 74.62 13.38 33.68
C ALA A 237 75.97 13.74 33.04
N THR A 238 76.00 14.00 31.73
CA THR A 238 77.22 14.44 31.03
C THR A 238 77.69 15.81 31.51
N GLN A 239 76.75 16.74 31.78
CA GLN A 239 77.10 18.05 32.32
C GLN A 239 77.68 17.94 33.74
N LEU A 240 77.06 17.15 34.62
CA LEU A 240 77.58 16.91 35.97
C LEU A 240 78.95 16.22 35.93
N GLN A 241 79.17 15.29 35.00
CA GLN A 241 80.46 14.64 34.86
C GLN A 241 81.54 15.62 34.38
N ALA A 242 81.24 16.45 33.38
CA ALA A 242 82.17 17.48 32.90
C ALA A 242 82.58 18.45 34.01
N LEU A 243 81.63 18.88 34.86
CA LEU A 243 81.92 19.73 36.01
C LEU A 243 82.82 19.03 37.05
N ARG A 244 82.64 17.74 37.30
CA ARG A 244 83.51 16.96 38.21
C ARG A 244 84.92 16.81 37.65
N ASP A 245 85.03 16.58 36.35
CA ASP A 245 86.33 16.45 35.68
C ASP A 245 87.08 17.79 35.71
N GLU A 246 86.37 18.91 35.54
CA GLU A 246 86.91 20.26 35.70
C GLU A 246 87.41 20.51 37.13
N ILE A 247 86.60 20.20 38.16
CA ILE A 247 87.02 20.30 39.57
C ILE A 247 88.29 19.48 39.81
N THR A 248 88.30 18.22 39.36
CA THR A 248 89.44 17.31 39.53
C THR A 248 90.70 17.86 38.83
N ALA A 249 90.55 18.47 37.64
CA ALA A 249 91.65 19.09 36.92
C ALA A 249 92.21 20.30 37.68
N VAL A 250 91.35 21.17 38.22
CA VAL A 250 91.73 22.33 39.04
C VAL A 250 92.41 21.88 40.34
N GLU A 251 91.90 20.85 41.00
CA GLU A 251 92.52 20.29 42.21
C GLU A 251 93.91 19.72 41.93
N LYS A 252 94.10 19.01 40.82
CA LYS A 252 95.44 18.55 40.40
C LYS A 252 96.39 19.72 40.14
N GLN A 253 95.92 20.79 39.50
CA GLN A 253 96.74 22.00 39.31
C GLN A 253 97.14 22.64 40.63
N ARG A 254 96.20 22.72 41.59
CA ARG A 254 96.47 23.19 42.95
C ARG A 254 97.53 22.34 43.63
N ASP A 255 97.42 21.01 43.58
CA ASP A 255 98.35 20.09 44.26
C ASP A 255 99.76 20.16 43.66
N VAL A 256 99.87 20.32 42.33
CA VAL A 256 101.15 20.58 41.66
C VAL A 256 101.74 21.92 42.12
N ALA A 257 100.94 22.99 42.15
CA ALA A 257 101.42 24.30 42.61
C ALA A 257 101.85 24.27 44.09
N MET A 258 101.10 23.59 44.95
CA MET A 258 101.47 23.35 46.35
C MET A 258 102.79 22.61 46.46
N SER A 259 102.98 21.54 45.69
CA SER A 259 104.25 20.79 45.67
C SER A 259 105.44 21.66 45.26
N HIS A 260 105.26 22.57 44.29
CA HIS A 260 106.30 23.53 43.89
C HIS A 260 106.61 24.53 45.01
N ILE A 261 105.58 25.04 45.69
CA ILE A 261 105.73 25.95 46.84
C ILE A 261 106.48 25.26 47.99
N GLU A 262 106.11 24.02 48.31
CA GLU A 262 106.75 23.23 49.36
C GLU A 262 108.22 22.93 49.03
N ALA A 263 108.52 22.56 47.78
CA ALA A 263 109.89 22.37 47.30
C ALA A 263 110.71 23.67 47.45
N TRP A 264 110.14 24.80 47.02
CA TRP A 264 110.78 26.11 47.17
C TRP A 264 111.03 26.47 48.64
N PHE A 265 110.07 26.24 49.53
CA PHE A 265 110.27 26.42 50.97
C PHE A 265 111.39 25.52 51.53
N GLY A 266 111.48 24.27 51.08
CA GLY A 266 112.56 23.36 51.42
C GLY A 266 113.93 23.88 50.98
N GLU A 267 114.04 24.41 49.76
CA GLU A 267 115.27 25.04 49.24
C GLU A 267 115.66 26.29 50.05
N VAL A 268 114.71 27.18 50.37
CA VAL A 268 114.97 28.36 51.19
C VAL A 268 115.42 27.97 52.60
N TRP A 269 114.78 26.95 53.19
CA TRP A 269 115.13 26.43 54.51
C TRP A 269 116.54 25.83 54.54
N THR A 270 116.86 24.98 53.56
CA THR A 270 118.20 24.37 53.43
C THR A 270 119.28 25.43 53.16
N HIS A 271 119.00 26.43 52.31
CA HIS A 271 119.91 27.54 52.09
C HIS A 271 120.17 28.34 53.39
N ARG A 272 119.12 28.66 54.15
CA ARG A 272 119.22 29.39 55.41
C ARG A 272 119.98 28.59 56.48
N THR A 273 119.68 27.30 56.64
CA THR A 273 120.35 26.41 57.60
C THR A 273 121.81 26.17 57.22
N ASN A 274 122.13 25.95 55.93
CA ASN A 274 123.51 25.86 55.45
C ASN A 274 124.29 27.16 55.71
N ARG A 275 123.68 28.34 55.50
CA ARG A 275 124.32 29.62 55.84
C ARG A 275 124.57 29.76 57.34
N LEU A 276 123.61 29.39 58.18
CA LEU A 276 123.78 29.36 59.64
C LEU A 276 124.91 28.43 60.05
N TRP A 277 124.97 27.22 59.49
CA TRP A 277 126.05 26.26 59.73
C TRP A 277 127.41 26.79 59.27
N CYS A 278 127.51 27.40 58.08
CA CYS A 278 128.73 28.04 57.61
C CYS A 278 129.18 29.17 58.54
N LEU A 279 128.25 30.02 59.01
CA LEU A 279 128.55 31.07 59.99
C LEU A 279 129.07 30.49 61.31
N ILE A 280 128.41 29.46 61.84
CA ILE A 280 128.83 28.75 63.06
C ILE A 280 130.23 28.12 62.86
N TYR A 281 130.49 27.49 61.72
CA TYR A 281 131.78 26.88 61.41
C TYR A 281 132.90 27.93 61.32
N ILE A 282 132.65 29.06 60.64
CA ILE A 282 133.60 30.18 60.56
C ILE A 282 133.89 30.75 61.96
N LEU A 283 132.85 30.96 62.78
CA LEU A 283 133.00 31.44 64.16
C LEU A 283 133.77 30.44 65.03
N SER A 284 133.45 29.15 64.93
CA SER A 284 134.13 28.08 65.69
C SER A 284 135.60 27.95 65.30
N ARG A 285 135.93 28.10 64.01
CA ARG A 285 137.31 28.07 63.51
C ARG A 285 138.11 29.31 63.90
N LYS A 286 137.48 30.48 64.02
CA LYS A 286 138.09 31.70 64.58
C LYS A 286 138.29 31.67 66.09
N LEU A 287 137.57 30.82 66.82
CA LEU A 287 137.71 30.63 68.27
C LEU A 287 138.78 29.58 68.64
N LEU A 288 139.20 28.74 67.69
CA LEU A 288 140.22 27.69 67.89
C LEU A 288 141.65 28.09 67.46
N PHE A 289 141.85 29.30 66.94
CA PHE A 289 143.14 29.90 66.58
C PHE A 289 143.32 31.23 67.32
#